data_AF-A0A2V7NHF2-F1
#
_entry.id   AF-A0A2V7NHF2-F1
#
_cell.length_a   1.000
_cell.length_b   1.000
_cell.length_c   1.000
_cell.angle_alpha   90.00
_cell.angle_beta   90.00
_cell.angle_gamma   90.00
#
_symmetry.space_group_name_H-M   'P 1'
#
loop_
_entity.id
_entity.type
_entity.pdbx_description
1 polymer ?
#
loop_
_entity_poly.entity_id
_entity_poly.type
_entity_poly.pdbx_seq_one_letter_code
_entity_poly.pdbx_strand_id
1 'polypeptide(L)'
;MLAALEQLSGARLAVWHVDGRRIPAGAGAPDEDDWAPPLAGRSAGHAIDTPRGPAWFEPVPDVDGVWLEIRGPGDGPRAPGTLAAIVGAALGAERDAAQVAAELSERYEEIDLIYTISEILG
;
A
#
# COMPACT_ATOMS: atom_id res chain seq x y z
N MET A 1 -0.66 10.13 -1.51
CA MET A 1 -0.97 10.03 -0.07
C MET A 1 0.29 9.93 0.80
N LEU A 2 1.13 8.90 0.66
CA LEU A 2 2.29 8.66 1.56
C LEU A 2 3.16 9.89 1.78
N ALA A 3 3.51 10.63 0.73
CA ALA A 3 4.29 11.87 0.85
C ALA A 3 3.65 12.94 1.78
N ALA A 4 2.32 13.03 1.82
CA ALA A 4 1.63 13.95 2.73
C ALA A 4 1.72 13.46 4.19
N LEU A 5 1.61 12.15 4.42
CA LEU A 5 1.83 11.56 5.74
C LEU A 5 3.27 11.72 6.22
N GLU A 6 4.26 11.62 5.32
CA GLU A 6 5.66 11.92 5.65
C GLU A 6 5.83 13.37 6.11
N GLN A 7 5.23 14.33 5.39
CA GLN A 7 5.29 15.74 5.76
C GLN A 7 4.63 16.03 7.11
N LEU A 8 3.47 15.40 7.39
CA LEU A 8 2.73 15.59 8.64
C LEU A 8 3.40 14.92 9.85
N SER A 9 3.94 13.72 9.65
CA SER A 9 4.56 12.93 10.72
C SER A 9 6.02 13.28 10.96
N GLY A 10 6.70 13.87 9.97
CA GLY A 10 8.15 14.04 9.97
C GLY A 10 8.94 12.73 9.82
N ALA A 11 8.25 11.60 9.60
CA ALA A 11 8.86 10.30 9.35
C ALA A 11 8.90 10.01 7.84
N ARG A 12 9.90 9.24 7.41
CA ARG A 12 9.90 8.58 6.11
C ARG A 12 9.12 7.28 6.21
N LEU A 13 8.31 7.00 5.19
CA LEU A 13 7.37 5.89 5.17
C LEU A 13 7.59 5.05 3.91
N ALA A 14 7.57 3.73 4.07
CA ALA A 14 7.55 2.79 2.95
C ALA A 14 6.60 1.65 3.22
N VAL A 15 5.94 1.16 2.17
CA VAL A 15 5.02 0.03 2.29
C VAL A 15 5.68 -1.21 1.70
N TRP A 16 5.59 -2.33 2.41
CA TRP A 16 6.19 -3.60 2.06
C TRP A 16 5.13 -4.70 2.06
N HIS A 17 5.28 -5.64 1.14
CA HIS A 17 4.61 -6.93 1.20
C HIS A 17 5.48 -7.91 2.00
N VAL A 18 4.85 -8.85 2.68
CA VAL A 18 5.50 -9.91 3.48
C VAL A 18 6.47 -10.77 2.66
N ASP A 19 6.24 -10.86 1.35
CA ASP A 19 7.13 -11.53 0.38
C ASP A 19 8.42 -10.73 0.08
N GLY A 20 8.67 -9.64 0.80
CA GLY A 20 9.86 -8.81 0.65
C GLY A 20 9.77 -7.79 -0.49
N ARG A 21 8.63 -7.68 -1.17
CA ARG A 21 8.44 -6.70 -2.24
C ARG A 21 8.03 -5.35 -1.66
N ARG A 22 8.72 -4.29 -2.06
CA ARG A 22 8.28 -2.93 -1.75
C ARG A 22 7.11 -2.52 -2.65
N ILE A 23 6.06 -1.95 -2.06
CA ILE A 23 4.92 -1.40 -2.79
C ILE A 23 5.26 0.07 -3.12
N PRO A 24 5.45 0.43 -4.40
CA PRO A 24 5.77 1.80 -4.77
C PRO A 24 4.58 2.72 -4.45
N ALA A 25 4.87 3.87 -3.85
CA ALA A 25 3.86 4.86 -3.45
C ALA A 25 3.26 5.67 -4.63
N GLY A 26 3.57 5.29 -5.87
CA GLY A 26 3.26 6.00 -7.12
C GLY A 26 4.34 5.76 -8.19
N ALA A 27 4.28 6.50 -9.31
CA ALA A 27 5.26 6.46 -10.39
C ALA A 27 6.62 7.07 -9.95
N GLY A 28 7.33 6.34 -9.10
CA GLY A 28 8.69 6.63 -8.66
C GLY A 28 9.53 5.38 -8.83
N ALA A 29 10.76 5.56 -9.30
CA ALA A 29 11.68 4.49 -9.70
C ALA A 29 11.77 3.35 -8.68
N PRO A 30 11.94 2.09 -9.13
CA PRO A 30 12.20 0.97 -8.24
C PRO A 30 13.44 1.28 -7.40
N ASP A 31 13.34 0.93 -6.12
CA ASP A 31 14.43 1.07 -5.18
C ASP A 31 15.51 0.04 -5.57
N GLU A 32 16.73 0.50 -5.88
CA GLU A 32 17.84 -0.33 -6.42
C GLU A 32 18.46 -1.27 -5.37
N ASP A 33 17.96 -1.29 -4.13
CA ASP A 33 18.47 -2.15 -3.07
C ASP A 33 17.80 -3.53 -3.12
N ASP A 34 18.60 -4.57 -3.38
CA ASP A 34 18.25 -6.01 -3.35
C ASP A 34 17.99 -6.52 -1.90
N TRP A 35 17.57 -5.63 -1.01
CA TRP A 35 17.33 -5.92 0.39
C TRP A 35 15.83 -5.89 0.69
N ALA A 36 15.36 -6.94 1.36
CA ALA A 36 14.00 -7.07 1.84
C ALA A 36 13.97 -7.31 3.36
N PRO A 37 13.01 -6.70 4.09
CA PRO A 37 12.86 -6.92 5.52
C PRO A 37 12.35 -8.35 5.81
N PRO A 38 12.86 -9.02 6.86
CA PRO A 38 12.46 -10.38 7.24
C PRO A 38 11.11 -10.38 8.00
N LEU A 39 10.02 -10.11 7.28
CA LEU A 39 8.67 -9.91 7.85
C LEU A 39 7.84 -11.20 8.00
N ALA A 40 8.25 -12.28 7.33
CA ALA A 40 7.52 -13.54 7.36
C ALA A 40 7.33 -14.09 8.79
N GLY A 41 6.10 -14.49 9.12
CA GLY A 41 5.74 -15.07 10.42
C GLY A 41 5.67 -14.07 11.58
N ARG A 42 5.78 -12.77 11.33
CA ARG A 42 5.61 -11.71 12.33
C ARG A 42 4.15 -11.28 12.41
N SER A 43 3.69 -10.90 13.61
CA SER A 43 2.30 -10.44 13.85
C SER A 43 2.21 -9.13 14.63
N ALA A 44 3.36 -8.55 15.02
CA ALA A 44 3.42 -7.31 15.80
C ALA A 44 4.55 -6.41 15.32
N GLY A 45 4.41 -5.11 15.60
CA GLY A 45 5.40 -4.10 15.27
C GLY A 45 6.75 -4.34 15.96
N HIS A 46 7.84 -4.08 15.25
CA HIS A 46 9.19 -4.26 15.78
C HIS A 46 10.24 -3.41 15.03
N ALA A 47 11.34 -3.12 15.71
CA ALA A 47 12.51 -2.52 15.10
C ALA A 47 13.32 -3.57 14.30
N ILE A 48 13.80 -3.19 13.12
CA ILE A 48 14.67 -3.99 12.26
C ILE A 48 15.85 -3.11 11.85
N ASP A 49 17.07 -3.66 11.96
CA ASP A 49 18.26 -3.05 11.38
C ASP A 49 18.24 -3.24 9.86
N THR A 50 18.33 -2.12 9.14
CA THR A 50 18.32 -2.12 7.67
C THR A 50 19.65 -1.55 7.14
N PRO A 51 20.00 -1.77 5.86
CA PRO A 51 21.18 -1.15 5.24
C PRO A 51 21.23 0.38 5.35
N ARG A 52 20.06 1.02 5.52
CA ARG A 52 19.89 2.48 5.63
C ARG A 52 19.81 2.95 7.09
N GLY A 53 20.12 2.08 8.05
CA GLY A 53 19.99 2.28 9.48
C GLY A 53 18.75 1.59 10.08
N PRO A 54 18.52 1.67 11.39
CA PRO A 54 17.36 1.06 12.03
C PRO A 54 16.05 1.70 11.55
N ALA A 55 15.00 0.90 11.42
CA ALA A 55 13.65 1.34 11.12
C ALA A 55 12.62 0.52 11.90
N TRP A 56 11.46 1.11 12.16
CA TRP A 56 10.33 0.38 12.75
C TRP A 56 9.44 -0.18 11.66
N PHE A 57 9.01 -1.43 11.80
CA PHE A 57 8.05 -2.07 10.90
C PHE A 57 6.79 -2.37 11.68
N GLU A 58 5.65 -1.87 11.19
CA GLU A 58 4.33 -2.04 11.80
C GLU A 58 3.42 -2.79 10.82
N PRO A 59 2.68 -3.84 11.24
CA PRO A 59 1.69 -4.47 10.37
C PRO A 59 0.56 -3.48 10.05
N VAL A 60 0.14 -3.45 8.78
CA VAL A 60 -1.01 -2.62 8.37
C VAL A 60 -2.29 -3.36 8.74
N PRO A 61 -3.17 -2.79 9.58
CA PRO A 61 -4.41 -3.44 9.96
C PRO A 61 -5.32 -3.61 8.73
N ASP A 62 -6.10 -4.68 8.73
CA ASP A 62 -7.10 -5.00 7.71
C ASP A 62 -6.55 -5.17 6.28
N VAL A 63 -5.23 -5.24 6.11
CA VAL A 63 -4.55 -5.50 4.83
C VAL A 63 -3.53 -6.61 4.99
N ASP A 64 -3.92 -7.81 4.57
CA ASP A 64 -3.09 -9.02 4.73
C ASP A 64 -1.74 -8.90 4.04
N GLY A 65 -0.70 -9.32 4.76
CA GLY A 65 0.66 -9.37 4.23
C GLY A 65 1.29 -8.00 3.99
N VAL A 66 0.68 -6.89 4.44
CA VAL A 66 1.21 -5.54 4.23
C VAL A 66 1.78 -4.96 5.52
N TRP A 67 2.94 -4.34 5.38
CA TRP A 67 3.72 -3.75 6.46
C TRP A 67 4.13 -2.32 6.13
N LEU A 68 4.17 -1.48 7.15
CA LEU A 68 4.62 -0.10 7.07
C LEU A 68 6.00 0.02 7.73
N GLU A 69 7.00 0.37 6.94
CA GLU A 69 8.29 0.85 7.44
C GLU A 69 8.15 2.33 7.82
N ILE A 70 8.62 2.67 9.02
CA ILE A 70 8.59 4.01 9.60
C ILE A 70 10.00 4.36 10.06
N ARG A 71 10.53 5.44 9.51
CA ARG A 71 11.89 5.91 9.78
C ARG A 71 11.86 7.38 10.17
N GLY A 72 12.11 7.69 11.44
CA GLY A 72 11.99 9.05 11.97
C GLY A 72 13.19 9.47 12.81
N PRO A 73 13.41 10.79 13.03
CA PRO A 73 14.47 11.27 13.90
C PRO A 73 14.11 11.07 15.39
N GLY A 74 14.89 10.27 16.15
CA GLY A 74 14.78 10.14 17.62
C GLY A 74 14.50 8.70 18.13
N ASP A 75 13.99 8.58 19.37
CA ASP A 75 13.70 7.34 20.14
C ASP A 75 12.60 6.42 19.54
N GLY A 76 12.51 6.34 18.22
CA GLY A 76 11.52 5.55 17.50
C GLY A 76 10.28 6.35 17.06
N PRO A 77 9.41 5.73 16.25
CA PRO A 77 8.23 6.40 15.71
C PRO A 77 7.21 6.72 16.81
N ARG A 78 6.66 7.93 16.76
CA ARG A 78 5.49 8.28 17.59
C ARG A 78 4.25 7.63 16.99
N ALA A 79 3.59 6.76 17.76
CA ALA A 79 2.33 6.09 17.41
C ALA A 79 2.37 5.32 16.06
N PRO A 80 3.25 4.31 15.91
CA PRO A 80 3.39 3.55 14.67
C PRO A 80 2.08 2.90 14.22
N GLY A 81 1.30 2.35 15.14
CA GLY A 81 0.00 1.76 14.84
C GLY A 81 -1.04 2.76 14.28
N THR A 82 -0.96 4.04 14.66
CA THR A 82 -1.85 5.06 14.08
C THR A 82 -1.50 5.37 12.63
N LEU A 83 -0.21 5.48 12.32
CA LEU A 83 0.25 5.65 10.94
C LEU A 83 -0.12 4.44 10.08
N ALA A 84 0.06 3.22 10.61
CA ALA A 84 -0.33 1.99 9.94
C ALA A 84 -1.85 1.95 9.68
N ALA A 85 -2.68 2.34 10.66
CA ALA A 85 -4.14 2.40 10.49
C ALA A 85 -4.57 3.39 9.40
N ILE A 86 -3.95 4.58 9.32
CA ILE A 86 -4.26 5.56 8.28
C ILE A 86 -3.88 5.01 6.89
N VAL A 87 -2.71 4.37 6.78
CA VAL A 87 -2.29 3.73 5.53
C VAL A 87 -3.23 2.59 5.13
N GLY A 88 -3.65 1.75 6.09
CA GLY A 88 -4.61 0.67 5.85
C GLY A 88 -5.95 1.17 5.35
N ALA A 89 -6.52 2.19 6.00
CA ALA A 89 -7.78 2.80 5.57
C ALA A 89 -7.71 3.36 4.15
N ALA A 90 -6.60 4.00 3.78
CA ALA A 90 -6.43 4.52 2.43
C ALA A 90 -6.24 3.42 1.38
N LEU A 91 -5.47 2.37 1.67
CA LEU A 91 -5.34 1.22 0.77
C LEU A 91 -6.68 0.52 0.56
N GLY A 92 -7.48 0.39 1.61
CA GLY A 92 -8.86 -0.11 1.53
C GLY A 92 -9.73 0.74 0.60
N ALA A 93 -9.72 2.07 0.79
CA ALA A 93 -10.49 2.99 -0.04
C ALA A 93 -10.09 2.94 -1.54
N GLU A 94 -8.79 2.84 -1.84
CA GLU A 94 -8.29 2.68 -3.22
C GLU A 94 -8.76 1.36 -3.83
N ARG A 95 -8.78 0.27 -3.06
CA ARG A 95 -9.28 -1.04 -3.52
C ARG A 95 -10.77 -1.01 -3.80
N ASP A 96 -11.56 -0.41 -2.92
CA ASP A 96 -13.01 -0.27 -3.10
C ASP A 96 -13.33 0.55 -4.35
N ALA A 97 -12.61 1.67 -4.55
CA ALA A 97 -12.75 2.48 -5.75
C ALA A 97 -12.39 1.70 -7.03
N ALA A 98 -11.32 0.90 -7.00
CA ALA A 98 -10.92 0.05 -8.13
C ALA A 98 -11.96 -1.05 -8.42
N GLN A 99 -12.55 -1.66 -7.40
CA GLN A 99 -13.62 -2.65 -7.54
C GLN A 99 -14.85 -2.03 -8.21
N VAL A 100 -15.31 -0.88 -7.72
CA VAL A 100 -16.46 -0.17 -8.30
C VAL A 100 -16.16 0.23 -9.75
N ALA A 101 -14.95 0.68 -10.05
CA ALA A 101 -14.55 1.01 -11.42
C ALA A 101 -14.58 -0.22 -12.35
N ALA A 102 -14.10 -1.37 -11.87
CA ALA A 102 -14.12 -2.62 -12.64
C ALA A 102 -15.57 -3.09 -12.93
N GLU A 103 -16.44 -3.04 -11.92
CA GLU A 103 -17.86 -3.37 -12.09
C GLU A 103 -18.55 -2.43 -13.08
N LEU A 104 -18.28 -1.12 -13.01
CA LEU A 104 -18.79 -0.16 -13.99
C LEU A 104 -18.29 -0.47 -15.40
N SER A 105 -17.00 -0.75 -15.57
CA SER A 105 -16.42 -1.14 -16.87
C SER A 105 -17.10 -2.38 -17.45
N GLU A 106 -17.34 -3.42 -16.65
CA GLU A 106 -18.05 -4.62 -17.08
C GLU A 106 -19.49 -4.31 -17.52
N ARG A 107 -20.20 -3.45 -16.78
CA ARG A 107 -21.55 -3.00 -17.17
C ARG A 107 -21.54 -2.20 -18.47
N TYR A 108 -20.53 -1.38 -18.72
CA TYR A 108 -20.41 -0.62 -19.98
C TYR A 108 -20.09 -1.53 -21.17
N GLU A 109 -19.25 -2.56 -21.00
CA GLU A 109 -18.99 -3.58 -22.02
C GLU A 109 -20.26 -4.39 -22.36
N GLU A 110 -21.09 -4.72 -21.36
CA GLU A 110 -22.37 -5.41 -21.59
C GLU A 110 -23.35 -4.56 -22.42
N ILE A 111 -23.42 -3.26 -22.17
CA ILE A 111 -24.34 -2.35 -22.87
C ILE A 111 -23.91 -2.15 -24.34
N ASP A 112 -22.61 -2.01 -24.60
CA ASP A 112 -22.05 -1.86 -25.95
C ASP A 112 -22.29 -3.11 -26.82
N LEU A 113 -22.22 -4.30 -26.20
CA LEU A 113 -22.50 -5.57 -26.86
C LEU A 113 -23.97 -5.68 -27.33
N ILE A 114 -24.94 -5.20 -26.54
CA ILE A 114 -26.36 -5.22 -26.91
C ILE A 114 -26.62 -4.27 -28.09
N TYR A 115 -26.00 -3.09 -28.10
CA TYR A 115 -26.17 -2.14 -29.19
C TYR A 115 -25.58 -2.65 -30.50
N THR A 116 -24.39 -3.26 -30.45
CA THR A 116 -23.73 -3.90 -31.60
C THR A 116 -24.55 -5.06 -32.17
N ILE A 117 -25.14 -5.90 -31.29
CA ILE A 117 -25.99 -7.02 -31.73
C ILE A 117 -27.28 -6.51 -32.38
N SER A 118 -27.93 -5.48 -31.83
CA SER A 118 -29.13 -4.87 -32.44
C SER A 118 -28.85 -4.15 -33.76
N GLU A 119 -27.65 -3.63 -33.97
CA GLU A 119 -27.23 -3.01 -35.23
C GLU A 119 -26.91 -4.05 -36.32
N ILE A 120 -26.37 -5.21 -35.93
CA ILE A 120 -26.10 -6.34 -36.85
C ILE A 120 -27.38 -7.14 -37.19
N LEU A 121 -28.33 -7.24 -36.25
CA LEU A 121 -29.60 -7.97 -36.40
C LEU A 121 -30.77 -7.11 -36.91
N GLY A 122 -30.49 -5.93 -37.47
CA GLY A 122 -31.49 -5.03 -38.07
C GLY A 122 -32.58 -5.75 -38.87
#